data_AF-A0A0F9EDZ6-F1
#
_entry.id   AF-A0A0F9EDZ6-F1
#
_cell.length_a   1.000
_cell.length_b   1.000
_cell.length_c   1.000
_cell.angle_alpha   90.00
_cell.angle_beta   90.00
_cell.angle_gamma   90.00
#
_symmetry.space_group_name_H-M   'P 1'
#
loop_
_entity.id
_entity.type
_entity.pdbx_description
1 polymer ?
#
loop_
_entity_poly.entity_id
_entity_poly.type
_entity_poly.pdbx_seq_one_letter_code
_entity_poly.pdbx_strand_id
1 'polypeptide(L)'
;MSKGIKVKLALSKQQAALAERIIVAKLKLVENNIAAIIQKEAIPHLIDLIMIQYDKLSERMDKLSDEDPTNPVIWRGTFKDKLEEEAAQTFIFDKTSGIIKLNLGEKSFLGYGAAPDTDSNSPLVWMVYYLEGLAGSWAWITRETYQKVFPEGKWDPKWGRFKSAPGFMLSGGDFFDSKNPWRSKISWSEVRHPFSAFSPLDIFAEALNEFNIRPFVNKAIKAAMAGRKL
;
A
#
# COMPACT_ATOMS: atom_id res chain seq x y z
N MET A 1 54.71 50.77 2.87
CA MET A 1 54.14 49.52 2.32
C MET A 1 54.26 48.42 3.36
N SER A 2 53.19 48.09 4.09
CA SER A 2 53.20 46.98 5.05
C SER A 2 53.07 45.64 4.31
N LYS A 3 54.06 44.76 4.46
CA LYS A 3 53.99 43.38 3.96
C LYS A 3 53.06 42.60 4.89
N GLY A 4 51.83 42.34 4.44
CA GLY A 4 50.89 41.49 5.15
C GLY A 4 51.41 40.06 5.25
N ILE A 5 51.64 39.58 6.48
CA ILE A 5 52.01 38.19 6.74
C ILE A 5 50.77 37.33 6.50
N LYS A 6 50.80 36.50 5.45
CA LYS A 6 49.81 35.42 5.28
C LYS A 6 50.18 34.26 6.20
N VAL A 7 49.54 34.18 7.36
CA VAL A 7 49.65 33.01 8.25
C VAL A 7 48.69 31.93 7.74
N LYS A 8 49.25 30.80 7.29
CA LYS A 8 48.49 29.57 7.04
C LYS A 8 48.42 28.81 8.37
N LEU A 9 47.34 29.00 9.13
CA LEU A 9 47.13 28.27 10.39
C LEU A 9 46.77 26.81 10.08
N ALA A 10 47.72 25.90 10.33
CA ALA A 10 47.45 24.46 10.39
C ALA A 10 46.97 24.10 11.79
N LEU A 11 45.91 23.29 11.89
CA LEU A 11 45.43 22.77 13.17
C LEU A 11 46.52 21.91 13.83
N SER A 12 46.69 22.04 15.14
CA SER A 12 47.53 21.11 15.91
C SER A 12 46.92 19.70 15.87
N LYS A 13 47.72 18.66 16.12
CA LYS A 13 47.23 17.25 16.15
C LYS A 13 46.02 17.08 17.09
N GLN A 14 46.02 17.77 18.23
CA GLN A 14 44.91 17.74 19.20
C GLN A 14 43.67 18.48 18.68
N GLN A 15 43.84 19.62 18.01
CA GLN A 15 42.74 20.37 17.39
C GLN A 15 42.12 19.60 16.22
N ALA A 16 42.94 18.91 15.42
CA ALA A 16 42.48 18.04 14.35
C ALA A 16 41.67 16.86 14.89
N ALA A 17 42.15 16.17 15.93
CA ALA A 17 41.43 15.07 16.57
C ALA A 17 40.10 15.52 17.20
N LEU A 18 40.05 16.73 17.79
CA LEU A 18 38.80 17.30 18.31
C LEU A 18 37.83 17.64 17.17
N ALA A 19 38.31 18.23 16.08
CA ALA A 19 37.51 18.55 14.91
C ALA A 19 36.89 17.28 14.29
N GLU A 20 37.67 16.20 14.16
CA GLU A 20 37.17 14.89 13.71
C GLU A 20 36.04 14.36 14.60
N ARG A 21 36.23 14.39 15.93
CA ARG A 21 35.18 13.95 16.88
C ARG A 21 33.90 14.78 16.74
N ILE A 22 34.02 16.09 16.56
CA ILE A 22 32.87 17.00 16.37
C ILE A 22 32.16 16.68 15.06
N ILE A 23 32.90 16.47 13.97
CA ILE A 23 32.34 16.13 12.66
C ILE A 23 31.58 14.80 12.74
N VAL A 24 32.19 13.76 13.32
CA VAL A 24 31.55 12.45 13.50
C VAL A 24 30.27 12.55 14.33
N ALA A 25 30.29 13.31 15.43
CA ALA A 25 29.11 13.51 16.26
C ALA A 25 27.98 14.24 15.51
N LYS A 26 28.33 15.25 14.70
CA LYS A 26 27.36 16.00 13.88
C LYS A 26 26.76 15.14 12.77
N LEU A 27 27.57 14.34 12.08
CA LEU A 27 27.09 13.41 11.05
C LEU A 27 26.11 12.39 11.64
N LYS A 28 26.45 11.79 12.78
CA LYS A 28 25.56 10.87 13.49
C LYS A 28 24.23 11.53 13.90
N LEU A 29 24.25 12.80 14.29
CA LEU A 29 23.03 13.55 14.61
C LEU A 29 22.17 13.78 13.36
N VAL A 30 22.77 14.13 12.24
CA VAL A 30 22.09 14.28 10.95
C VAL A 30 21.41 12.96 10.55
N GLU A 31 22.14 11.85 10.57
CA GLU A 31 21.63 10.52 10.22
C GLU A 31 20.44 10.11 11.11
N ASN A 32 20.55 10.30 12.41
CA ASN A 32 19.46 9.96 13.34
C ASN A 32 18.23 10.83 13.12
N ASN A 33 18.42 12.12 12.86
CA ASN A 33 17.31 13.02 12.56
C ASN A 33 16.65 12.67 11.22
N ILE A 34 17.42 12.30 10.20
CA ILE A 34 16.88 11.88 8.89
C ILE A 34 16.01 10.63 9.08
N ALA A 35 16.52 9.59 9.75
CA ALA A 35 15.75 8.38 10.03
C ALA A 35 14.45 8.70 10.79
N ALA A 36 14.55 9.51 11.85
CA ALA A 36 13.39 9.87 12.68
C ALA A 36 12.32 10.63 11.88
N ILE A 37 12.73 11.58 11.05
CA ILE A 37 11.78 12.39 10.27
C ILE A 37 11.13 11.59 9.15
N ILE A 38 11.88 10.69 8.53
CA ILE A 38 11.33 9.82 7.48
C ILE A 38 10.28 8.92 8.10
N GLN A 39 10.61 8.28 9.22
CA GLN A 39 9.71 7.34 9.88
C GLN A 39 8.47 8.01 10.48
N LYS A 40 8.62 9.20 11.09
CA LYS A 40 7.52 9.88 11.79
C LYS A 40 6.68 10.79 10.91
N GLU A 41 7.21 11.26 9.77
CA GLU A 41 6.54 12.27 8.95
C GLU A 41 6.46 11.87 7.47
N ALA A 42 7.58 11.48 6.86
CA ALA A 42 7.59 11.24 5.41
C ALA A 42 6.82 9.96 5.01
N ILE A 43 7.01 8.87 5.74
CA ILE A 43 6.29 7.60 5.50
C ILE A 43 4.78 7.76 5.72
N PRO A 44 4.30 8.33 6.85
CA PRO A 44 2.87 8.62 7.02
C PRO A 44 2.30 9.48 5.89
N HIS A 45 3.05 10.50 5.44
CA HIS A 45 2.63 11.34 4.32
C HIS A 45 2.51 10.55 3.01
N LEU A 46 3.46 9.65 2.70
CA LEU A 46 3.37 8.77 1.54
C LEU A 46 2.14 7.85 1.63
N ILE A 47 1.87 7.28 2.80
CA ILE A 47 0.68 6.45 3.03
C ILE A 47 -0.59 7.26 2.82
N ASP A 48 -0.66 8.49 3.31
CA ASP A 48 -1.81 9.36 3.08
C ASP A 48 -2.01 9.67 1.58
N LEU A 49 -0.94 9.86 0.81
CA LEU A 49 -1.03 10.00 -0.65
C LEU A 49 -1.58 8.72 -1.32
N ILE A 50 -1.12 7.54 -0.89
CA ILE A 50 -1.68 6.27 -1.37
C ILE A 50 -3.18 6.19 -1.04
N MET A 51 -3.57 6.61 0.16
CA MET A 51 -4.98 6.62 0.58
C MET A 51 -5.84 7.62 -0.19
N ILE A 52 -5.28 8.74 -0.66
CA ILE A 52 -5.99 9.66 -1.57
C ILE A 52 -6.27 8.97 -2.91
N GLN A 53 -5.28 8.26 -3.47
CA GLN A 53 -5.49 7.51 -4.72
C GLN A 53 -6.45 6.33 -4.53
N TYR A 54 -6.42 5.71 -3.36
CA TYR A 54 -7.37 4.70 -2.93
C TYR A 54 -8.80 5.22 -2.85
N ASP A 55 -9.00 6.43 -2.33
CA ASP A 55 -10.33 7.03 -2.23
C ASP A 55 -10.93 7.26 -3.62
N LYS A 56 -10.11 7.56 -4.64
CA LYS A 56 -10.55 7.60 -6.05
C LYS A 56 -11.01 6.24 -6.58
N LEU A 57 -10.44 5.12 -6.10
CA LEU A 57 -10.96 3.78 -6.41
C LEU A 57 -12.38 3.63 -5.86
N SER A 58 -12.59 4.07 -4.60
CA SER A 58 -13.91 4.04 -3.97
C SER A 58 -14.93 4.90 -4.72
N GLU A 59 -14.55 6.12 -5.13
CA GLU A 59 -15.41 7.00 -5.95
C GLU A 59 -15.81 6.36 -7.28
N ARG A 60 -14.90 5.63 -7.94
CA ARG A 60 -15.23 4.89 -9.17
C ARG A 60 -16.19 3.73 -8.92
N MET A 61 -16.31 3.29 -7.68
CA MET A 61 -17.11 2.15 -7.24
C MET A 61 -18.42 2.60 -6.55
N ASP A 62 -18.84 3.85 -6.73
CA ASP A 62 -20.05 4.45 -6.13
C ASP A 62 -21.36 3.66 -6.38
N LYS A 63 -21.35 2.79 -7.38
CA LYS A 63 -22.48 1.91 -7.73
C LYS A 63 -22.61 0.69 -6.83
N LEU A 64 -21.56 0.34 -6.07
CA LEU A 64 -21.66 -0.72 -5.08
C LEU A 64 -22.37 -0.18 -3.84
N SER A 65 -23.27 -0.99 -3.29
CA SER A 65 -23.89 -0.69 -1.99
C SER A 65 -22.81 -0.59 -0.90
N ASP A 66 -23.03 0.25 0.11
CA ASP A 66 -22.20 0.26 1.32
C ASP A 66 -22.29 -1.06 2.10
N GLU A 67 -23.31 -1.87 1.82
CA GLU A 67 -23.48 -3.23 2.35
C GLU A 67 -22.81 -4.30 1.48
N ASP A 68 -22.35 -3.96 0.26
CA ASP A 68 -21.63 -4.90 -0.58
C ASP A 68 -20.28 -5.20 0.07
N PRO A 69 -20.04 -6.44 0.54
CA PRO A 69 -18.84 -6.73 1.29
C PRO A 69 -17.57 -6.62 0.45
N THR A 70 -17.67 -6.51 -0.87
CA THR A 70 -16.59 -6.29 -1.85
C THR A 70 -16.30 -4.80 -2.11
N ASN A 71 -16.99 -3.89 -1.43
CA ASN A 71 -16.79 -2.45 -1.59
C ASN A 71 -15.50 -1.97 -0.90
N PRO A 72 -14.56 -1.30 -1.62
CA PRO A 72 -13.33 -0.75 -1.05
C PRO A 72 -13.54 0.15 0.16
N VAL A 73 -14.64 0.91 0.22
CA VAL A 73 -14.91 1.80 1.34
C VAL A 73 -14.88 1.06 2.68
N ILE A 74 -15.40 -0.18 2.71
CA ILE A 74 -15.49 -1.00 3.92
C ILE A 74 -14.11 -1.30 4.50
N TRP A 75 -13.09 -1.44 3.66
CA TRP A 75 -11.77 -1.93 4.08
C TRP A 75 -10.68 -0.87 4.04
N ARG A 76 -11.05 0.39 3.75
CA ARG A 76 -10.16 1.54 3.73
C ARG A 76 -9.25 1.60 4.97
N GLY A 77 -9.84 1.45 6.15
CA GLY A 77 -9.10 1.47 7.42
C GLY A 77 -8.10 0.31 7.51
N THR A 78 -8.56 -0.91 7.28
CA THR A 78 -7.71 -2.12 7.31
C THR A 78 -6.56 -2.05 6.31
N PHE A 79 -6.79 -1.48 5.12
CA PHE A 79 -5.75 -1.28 4.12
C PHE A 79 -4.70 -0.28 4.60
N LYS A 80 -5.12 0.88 5.14
CA LYS A 80 -4.21 1.86 5.73
C LYS A 80 -3.36 1.26 6.85
N ASP A 81 -4.01 0.58 7.80
CA ASP A 81 -3.33 -0.05 8.94
C ASP A 81 -2.26 -1.04 8.46
N LYS A 82 -2.51 -1.77 7.38
CA LYS A 82 -1.54 -2.71 6.80
C LYS A 82 -0.38 -2.04 6.09
N LEU A 83 -0.61 -0.94 5.39
CA LEU A 83 0.48 -0.14 4.82
C LEU A 83 1.39 0.42 5.93
N GLU A 84 0.80 0.87 7.04
CA GLU A 84 1.56 1.36 8.20
C GLU A 84 2.36 0.23 8.87
N GLU A 85 1.75 -0.94 9.03
CA GLU A 85 2.42 -2.14 9.55
C GLU A 85 3.58 -2.57 8.66
N GLU A 86 3.37 -2.67 7.34
CA GLU A 86 4.40 -3.05 6.38
C GLU A 86 5.54 -2.02 6.35
N ALA A 87 5.22 -0.73 6.37
CA ALA A 87 6.23 0.33 6.44
C ALA A 87 7.10 0.22 7.70
N ALA A 88 6.48 -0.06 8.85
CA ALA A 88 7.19 -0.22 10.11
C ALA A 88 8.15 -1.43 10.08
N GLN A 89 7.81 -2.49 9.35
CA GLN A 89 8.62 -3.71 9.25
C GLN A 89 9.72 -3.64 8.18
N THR A 90 9.48 -2.90 7.09
CA THR A 90 10.35 -2.93 5.90
C THR A 90 11.24 -1.70 5.78
N PHE A 91 10.96 -0.63 6.54
CA PHE A 91 11.77 0.58 6.51
C PHE A 91 13.21 0.33 6.95
N ILE A 92 14.16 0.65 6.08
CA ILE A 92 15.59 0.59 6.35
C ILE A 92 16.25 1.89 5.88
N PHE A 93 17.01 2.52 6.78
CA PHE A 93 17.93 3.59 6.42
C PHE A 93 19.37 3.12 6.57
N ASP A 94 20.04 2.87 5.44
CA ASP A 94 21.46 2.56 5.42
C ASP A 94 22.26 3.86 5.57
N LYS A 95 22.82 4.03 6.76
CA LYS A 95 23.58 5.22 7.15
C LYS A 95 24.90 5.36 6.38
N THR A 96 25.46 4.26 5.89
CA THR A 96 26.75 4.27 5.19
C THR A 96 26.60 4.69 3.73
N SER A 97 25.56 4.21 3.06
CA SER A 97 25.27 4.56 1.65
C SER A 97 24.31 5.75 1.50
N GLY A 98 23.59 6.12 2.56
CA GLY A 98 22.52 7.11 2.50
C GLY A 98 21.25 6.60 1.81
N ILE A 99 21.15 5.30 1.55
CA ILE A 99 20.02 4.68 0.87
C ILE A 99 18.87 4.47 1.86
N ILE A 100 17.67 4.84 1.42
CA ILE A 100 16.40 4.54 2.09
C ILE A 100 15.72 3.41 1.31
N LYS A 101 15.31 2.35 2.02
CA LYS A 101 14.51 1.25 1.47
C LYS A 101 13.19 1.18 2.22
N LEU A 102 12.12 0.95 1.48
CA LEU A 102 10.76 0.83 1.98
C LEU A 102 9.99 -0.04 0.99
N ASN A 103 9.29 -1.06 1.49
CA ASN A 103 8.35 -1.84 0.69
C ASN A 103 6.94 -1.50 1.17
N LEU A 104 6.02 -1.37 0.22
CA LEU A 104 4.62 -1.08 0.46
C LEU A 104 3.77 -1.82 -0.57
N GLY A 105 2.68 -2.43 -0.11
CA GLY A 105 1.73 -3.10 -0.97
C GLY A 105 2.20 -4.47 -1.44
N GLU A 106 3.13 -5.13 -0.74
CA GLU A 106 3.47 -6.51 -1.06
C GLU A 106 2.22 -7.40 -0.95
N LYS A 107 1.95 -8.18 -2.01
CA LYS A 107 0.78 -9.06 -2.09
C LYS A 107 0.61 -9.92 -0.84
N SER A 108 1.70 -10.50 -0.34
CA SER A 108 1.72 -11.31 0.88
C SER A 108 1.30 -10.53 2.13
N PHE A 109 1.68 -9.25 2.24
CA PHE A 109 1.24 -8.36 3.33
C PHE A 109 -0.23 -8.00 3.22
N LEU A 110 -0.73 -7.85 1.99
CA LEU A 110 -2.14 -7.68 1.67
C LEU A 110 -2.92 -9.01 1.70
N GLY A 111 -2.32 -10.08 2.22
CA GLY A 111 -2.97 -11.38 2.42
C GLY A 111 -3.17 -12.20 1.14
N TYR A 112 -2.63 -11.76 0.00
CA TYR A 112 -2.70 -12.45 -1.28
C TYR A 112 -1.53 -13.44 -1.43
N GLY A 113 -1.85 -14.71 -1.67
CA GLY A 113 -0.88 -15.80 -1.87
C GLY A 113 -0.39 -15.94 -3.32
N ALA A 114 0.61 -16.78 -3.55
CA ALA A 114 1.15 -17.06 -4.89
C ALA A 114 0.20 -17.89 -5.78
N ALA A 115 -0.74 -18.63 -5.18
CA ALA A 115 -1.88 -19.22 -5.87
C ALA A 115 -3.10 -18.30 -5.70
N PRO A 116 -4.02 -18.20 -6.68
CA PRO A 116 -5.27 -17.45 -6.49
C PRO A 116 -5.97 -18.00 -5.26
N ASP A 117 -5.97 -17.23 -4.17
CA ASP A 117 -6.68 -17.60 -2.95
C ASP A 117 -8.17 -17.37 -3.21
N THR A 118 -8.80 -18.39 -3.82
CA THR A 118 -10.22 -18.40 -4.10
C THR A 118 -11.05 -18.68 -2.87
N ASP A 119 -10.45 -18.99 -1.72
CA ASP A 119 -11.19 -19.32 -0.50
C ASP A 119 -10.98 -18.25 0.59
N SER A 120 -10.17 -17.23 0.32
CA SER A 120 -9.93 -16.13 1.24
C SER A 120 -11.18 -15.32 1.53
N ASN A 121 -11.41 -15.13 2.83
CA ASN A 121 -12.37 -14.18 3.36
C ASN A 121 -11.67 -12.89 3.82
N SER A 122 -10.38 -12.74 3.50
CA SER A 122 -9.59 -11.58 3.85
C SER A 122 -9.98 -10.39 2.97
N PRO A 123 -10.44 -9.27 3.55
CA PRO A 123 -10.77 -8.08 2.78
C PRO A 123 -9.62 -7.55 1.92
N LEU A 124 -8.38 -7.75 2.36
CA LEU A 124 -7.18 -7.27 1.69
C LEU A 124 -6.87 -8.06 0.40
N VAL A 125 -7.29 -9.32 0.31
CA VAL A 125 -7.15 -10.12 -0.92
C VAL A 125 -7.99 -9.51 -2.04
N TRP A 126 -9.19 -9.05 -1.69
CA TRP A 126 -10.06 -8.35 -2.61
C TRP A 126 -9.51 -7.01 -3.05
N MET A 127 -8.79 -6.33 -2.13
CA MET A 127 -8.05 -5.15 -2.49
C MET A 127 -7.09 -5.41 -3.65
N VAL A 128 -6.27 -6.45 -3.53
CA VAL A 128 -5.32 -6.83 -4.58
C VAL A 128 -6.05 -7.09 -5.91
N TYR A 129 -7.21 -7.75 -5.91
CA TYR A 129 -7.97 -7.95 -7.14
C TYR A 129 -8.41 -6.65 -7.83
N TYR A 130 -8.69 -5.58 -7.07
CA TYR A 130 -8.99 -4.27 -7.66
C TYR A 130 -7.74 -3.56 -8.17
N LEU A 131 -6.68 -3.57 -7.37
CA LEU A 131 -5.40 -2.93 -7.74
C LEU A 131 -4.75 -3.59 -8.95
N GLU A 132 -4.96 -4.89 -9.16
CA GLU A 132 -4.47 -5.63 -10.33
C GLU A 132 -5.46 -5.65 -11.51
N GLY A 133 -6.65 -5.06 -11.35
CA GLY A 133 -7.71 -5.09 -12.37
C GLY A 133 -8.28 -6.50 -12.63
N LEU A 134 -8.03 -7.44 -11.72
CA LEU A 134 -8.47 -8.82 -11.83
C LEU A 134 -9.94 -9.00 -11.48
N ALA A 135 -10.53 -8.13 -10.65
CA ALA A 135 -11.94 -8.20 -10.24
C ALA A 135 -12.89 -8.37 -11.44
N GLY A 136 -12.51 -7.83 -12.61
CA GLY A 136 -13.32 -7.92 -13.82
C GLY A 136 -13.37 -9.23 -14.57
N SER A 137 -12.60 -10.20 -14.10
CA SER A 137 -12.59 -11.57 -14.61
C SER A 137 -13.47 -12.50 -13.77
N TRP A 138 -14.22 -11.96 -12.81
CA TRP A 138 -14.98 -12.75 -11.84
C TRP A 138 -16.41 -12.26 -11.69
N ALA A 139 -17.27 -13.16 -11.23
CA ALA A 139 -18.65 -12.94 -10.84
C ALA A 139 -18.78 -13.10 -9.32
N TRP A 140 -19.53 -12.22 -8.66
CA TRP A 140 -19.89 -12.37 -7.25
C TRP A 140 -21.31 -12.94 -7.14
N ILE A 141 -21.40 -14.20 -6.73
CA ILE A 141 -22.66 -14.94 -6.64
C ILE A 141 -23.17 -14.91 -5.20
N THR A 142 -24.25 -14.17 -4.98
CA THR A 142 -24.95 -14.16 -3.69
C THR A 142 -25.85 -15.39 -3.55
N ARG A 143 -26.30 -15.66 -2.32
CA ARG A 143 -27.32 -16.69 -2.07
C ARG A 143 -28.59 -16.48 -2.89
N GLU A 144 -29.05 -15.23 -3.00
CA GLU A 144 -30.27 -14.88 -3.73
C GLU A 144 -30.12 -15.19 -5.22
N THR A 145 -29.00 -14.77 -5.82
CA THR A 145 -28.68 -15.10 -7.21
C THR A 145 -28.61 -16.61 -7.43
N TYR A 146 -27.96 -17.34 -6.52
CA TYR A 146 -27.91 -18.81 -6.58
C TYR A 146 -29.29 -19.44 -6.55
N GLN A 147 -30.13 -19.07 -5.59
CA GLN A 147 -31.47 -19.66 -5.43
C GLN A 147 -32.39 -19.32 -6.60
N LYS A 148 -32.22 -18.16 -7.24
CA LYS A 148 -32.94 -17.80 -8.46
C LYS A 148 -32.56 -18.70 -9.64
N VAL A 149 -31.28 -19.03 -9.78
CA VAL A 149 -30.75 -19.82 -10.90
C VAL A 149 -30.94 -21.33 -10.67
N PHE A 150 -30.81 -21.77 -9.42
CA PHE A 150 -30.94 -23.16 -8.96
C PHE A 150 -31.95 -23.25 -7.80
N PRO A 151 -33.27 -23.17 -8.08
CA PRO A 151 -34.31 -23.14 -7.05
C PRO A 151 -34.36 -24.42 -6.20
N GLU A 152 -33.99 -25.57 -6.79
CA GLU A 152 -33.88 -26.86 -6.08
C GLU A 152 -32.47 -27.11 -5.51
N GLY A 153 -31.52 -26.21 -5.81
CA GLY A 153 -30.15 -26.32 -5.35
C GLY A 153 -30.03 -26.06 -3.85
N LYS A 154 -29.24 -26.89 -3.16
CA LYS A 154 -28.88 -26.63 -1.77
C LYS A 154 -27.76 -25.59 -1.73
N TRP A 155 -28.02 -24.44 -1.11
CA TRP A 155 -26.98 -23.47 -0.78
C TRP A 155 -26.06 -24.07 0.28
N ASP A 156 -24.75 -24.13 0.02
CA ASP A 156 -23.78 -24.46 1.06
C ASP A 156 -23.47 -23.17 1.86
N PRO A 157 -23.77 -23.12 3.17
CA PRO A 157 -23.41 -21.98 4.01
C PRO A 157 -21.91 -21.69 4.04
N LYS A 158 -21.06 -22.67 3.70
CA LYS A 158 -19.60 -22.51 3.61
C LYS A 158 -19.14 -21.81 2.33
N TRP A 159 -20.00 -21.69 1.30
CA TRP A 159 -19.67 -20.90 0.12
C TRP A 159 -19.61 -19.40 0.43
N GLY A 160 -20.12 -18.96 1.58
CA GLY A 160 -20.06 -17.57 2.01
C GLY A 160 -18.64 -17.11 2.34
N ARG A 161 -18.09 -16.22 1.49
CA ARG A 161 -16.77 -15.61 1.70
C ARG A 161 -16.75 -14.43 2.68
N PHE A 162 -17.91 -13.87 3.02
CA PHE A 162 -18.03 -12.84 4.05
C PHE A 162 -19.07 -13.27 5.07
N LYS A 163 -18.71 -13.22 6.36
CA LYS A 163 -19.59 -13.63 7.46
C LYS A 163 -20.89 -12.82 7.50
N SER A 164 -20.83 -11.54 7.14
CA SER A 164 -21.96 -10.61 7.12
C SER A 164 -22.82 -10.69 5.85
N ALA A 165 -22.25 -11.11 4.73
CA ALA A 165 -22.92 -11.17 3.42
C ALA A 165 -22.38 -12.36 2.59
N PRO A 166 -22.95 -13.57 2.77
CA PRO A 166 -22.40 -14.78 2.17
C PRO A 166 -22.65 -14.83 0.66
N GLY A 167 -21.56 -14.95 -0.10
CA GLY A 167 -21.52 -15.20 -1.53
C GLY A 167 -20.20 -15.88 -1.92
N PHE A 168 -20.07 -16.35 -3.17
CA PHE A 168 -18.84 -16.93 -3.69
C PHE A 168 -18.45 -16.34 -5.04
N MET A 169 -17.18 -16.51 -5.41
CA MET A 169 -16.70 -16.08 -6.73
C MET A 169 -16.75 -17.20 -7.74
N LEU A 170 -17.12 -16.84 -8.95
CA LEU A 170 -17.02 -17.69 -10.12
C LEU A 170 -16.14 -16.98 -11.16
N SER A 171 -15.04 -17.61 -11.57
CA SER A 171 -14.19 -17.03 -12.61
C SER A 171 -14.92 -17.05 -13.95
N GLY A 172 -14.56 -16.15 -14.86
CA GLY A 172 -15.06 -16.19 -16.23
C GLY A 172 -14.69 -17.50 -16.93
N GLY A 173 -13.49 -18.03 -16.68
CA GLY A 173 -13.04 -19.32 -17.22
C GLY A 173 -13.96 -20.46 -16.78
N ASP A 174 -14.23 -20.55 -15.48
CA ASP A 174 -15.13 -21.57 -14.93
C ASP A 174 -16.55 -21.38 -15.43
N PHE A 175 -17.04 -20.15 -15.51
CA PHE A 175 -18.37 -19.84 -16.03
C PHE A 175 -18.54 -20.31 -17.48
N PHE A 176 -17.52 -20.09 -18.32
CA PHE A 176 -17.57 -20.46 -19.73
C PHE A 176 -17.25 -21.93 -20.01
N ASP A 177 -16.83 -22.72 -19.01
CA ASP A 177 -16.69 -24.17 -19.17
C ASP A 177 -18.02 -24.78 -19.65
N SER A 178 -17.95 -25.56 -20.72
CA SER A 178 -19.07 -26.30 -21.30
C SER A 178 -19.83 -27.20 -20.31
N LYS A 179 -19.18 -27.63 -19.22
CA LYS A 179 -19.78 -28.47 -18.18
C LYS A 179 -20.41 -27.65 -17.06
N ASN A 180 -20.22 -26.33 -17.06
CA ASN A 180 -20.74 -25.47 -16.01
C ASN A 180 -22.25 -25.22 -16.22
N PRO A 181 -23.13 -25.61 -15.27
CA PRO A 181 -24.57 -25.45 -15.42
C PRO A 181 -25.03 -23.98 -15.46
N TRP A 182 -24.24 -23.05 -14.91
CA TRP A 182 -24.54 -21.61 -14.88
C TRP A 182 -24.73 -21.04 -16.29
N ARG A 183 -23.83 -21.41 -17.23
CA ARG A 183 -23.82 -20.90 -18.60
C ARG A 183 -25.14 -21.13 -19.35
N SER A 184 -25.86 -22.20 -19.01
CA SER A 184 -27.14 -22.56 -19.61
C SER A 184 -28.35 -21.82 -19.01
N LYS A 185 -28.17 -21.12 -17.88
CA LYS A 185 -29.25 -20.55 -17.08
C LYS A 185 -29.21 -19.03 -16.99
N ILE A 186 -28.02 -18.44 -17.03
CA ILE A 186 -27.81 -17.00 -16.88
C ILE A 186 -26.64 -16.55 -17.77
N SER A 187 -26.65 -15.30 -18.21
CA SER A 187 -25.54 -14.74 -18.99
C SER A 187 -24.40 -14.28 -18.08
N TRP A 188 -23.17 -14.22 -18.61
CA TRP A 188 -22.03 -13.70 -17.85
C TRP A 188 -22.29 -12.26 -17.38
N SER A 189 -22.85 -11.41 -18.24
CA SER A 189 -23.16 -10.01 -17.92
C SER A 189 -24.09 -9.83 -16.70
N GLU A 190 -24.95 -10.81 -16.40
CA GLU A 190 -25.88 -10.72 -15.27
C GLU A 190 -25.23 -11.08 -13.93
N VAL A 191 -24.15 -11.86 -13.94
CA VAL A 191 -23.47 -12.32 -12.71
C VAL A 191 -22.09 -11.71 -12.54
N ARG A 192 -21.52 -11.16 -13.61
CA ARG A 192 -20.24 -10.48 -13.65
C ARG A 192 -20.24 -9.36 -12.61
N HIS A 193 -19.15 -9.25 -11.86
CA HIS A 193 -19.00 -8.21 -10.85
C HIS A 193 -19.22 -6.81 -11.48
N PRO A 194 -19.96 -5.87 -10.87
CA PRO A 194 -20.29 -4.58 -11.51
C PRO A 194 -19.06 -3.77 -11.91
N PHE A 195 -17.96 -3.93 -11.19
CA PHE A 195 -16.68 -3.29 -11.49
C PHE A 195 -15.80 -4.08 -12.47
N SER A 196 -16.41 -4.92 -13.29
CA SER A 196 -15.65 -5.72 -14.24
C SER A 196 -15.31 -4.99 -15.53
N ALA A 197 -14.07 -5.18 -16.01
CA ALA A 197 -13.45 -4.47 -17.15
C ALA A 197 -12.88 -3.08 -16.84
N PHE A 198 -12.85 -2.66 -15.58
CA PHE A 198 -12.12 -1.46 -15.21
C PHE A 198 -10.62 -1.77 -15.10
N SER A 199 -9.80 -0.97 -15.79
CA SER A 199 -8.34 -1.06 -15.69
C SER A 199 -7.87 -0.79 -14.26
N PRO A 200 -6.78 -1.44 -13.81
CA PRO A 200 -6.18 -1.19 -12.51
C PRO A 200 -5.91 0.29 -12.32
N LEU A 201 -6.12 0.79 -11.09
CA LEU A 201 -5.55 2.06 -10.67
C LEU A 201 -4.16 1.79 -10.11
N ASP A 202 -3.14 2.37 -10.72
CA ASP A 202 -1.79 2.33 -10.18
C ASP A 202 -1.64 3.35 -9.04
N ILE A 203 -2.36 3.09 -7.94
CA ILE A 203 -2.43 3.98 -6.78
C ILE A 203 -1.05 4.26 -6.18
N PHE A 204 -0.12 3.32 -6.32
CA PHE A 204 1.24 3.43 -5.80
C PHE A 204 2.09 4.34 -6.69
N ALA A 205 2.07 4.14 -8.01
CA ALA A 205 2.80 5.02 -8.92
C ALA A 205 2.30 6.47 -8.83
N GLU A 206 0.99 6.68 -8.77
CA GLU A 206 0.40 8.02 -8.64
C GLU A 206 0.81 8.69 -7.31
N ALA A 207 0.76 7.97 -6.19
CA ALA A 207 1.22 8.50 -4.92
C ALA A 207 2.72 8.82 -4.92
N LEU A 208 3.55 7.99 -5.56
CA LEU A 208 4.99 8.23 -5.69
C LEU A 208 5.31 9.43 -6.58
N ASN A 209 4.53 9.69 -7.63
CA ASN A 209 4.68 10.87 -8.48
C ASN A 209 4.42 12.17 -7.71
N GLU A 210 3.51 12.15 -6.73
CA GLU A 210 3.18 13.29 -5.87
C GLU A 210 4.15 13.42 -4.68
N PHE A 211 4.81 12.35 -4.27
CA PHE A 211 5.64 12.32 -3.07
C PHE A 211 7.00 13.03 -3.26
N ASN A 212 7.26 14.03 -2.42
CA ASN A 212 8.53 14.75 -2.40
C ASN A 212 9.24 14.60 -1.06
N ILE A 213 10.35 13.85 -1.04
CA ILE A 213 11.13 13.59 0.19
C ILE A 213 12.02 14.77 0.63
N ARG A 214 12.34 15.70 -0.28
CA ARG A 214 13.34 16.76 -0.04
C ARG A 214 13.00 17.68 1.15
N PRO A 215 11.75 18.15 1.35
CA PRO A 215 11.39 18.98 2.51
C PRO A 215 11.67 18.30 3.85
N PHE A 216 11.41 16.99 3.96
CA PHE A 216 11.64 16.20 5.16
C PHE A 216 13.14 16.11 5.48
N VAL A 217 13.96 15.73 4.49
CA VAL A 217 15.42 15.67 4.65
C VAL A 217 16.01 17.03 5.05
N ASN A 218 15.56 18.12 4.41
CA ASN A 218 16.00 19.47 4.75
C ASN A 218 15.66 19.85 6.19
N LYS A 219 14.48 19.47 6.68
CA LYS A 219 14.06 19.71 8.07
C LYS A 219 14.95 18.94 9.05
N ALA A 220 15.30 17.69 8.76
CA ALA A 220 16.21 16.89 9.58
C ALA A 220 17.62 17.49 9.65
N ILE A 221 18.19 17.91 8.51
CA ILE A 221 19.50 18.55 8.44
C ILE A 221 19.51 19.86 9.23
N LYS A 222 18.49 20.72 9.04
CA LYS A 222 18.37 21.99 9.79
C LYS A 222 18.30 21.75 11.30
N ALA A 223 17.57 20.75 11.77
CA ALA A 223 17.52 20.40 13.19
C ALA A 223 18.89 19.96 13.71
N ALA A 224 19.60 19.12 12.96
CA ALA A 224 20.93 18.64 13.34
C ALA A 224 21.99 19.75 13.35
N MET A 225 21.95 20.67 12.37
CA MET A 225 22.83 21.84 12.33
C MET A 225 22.62 22.77 13.54
N ALA A 226 21.39 22.84 14.06
CA ALA A 226 21.05 23.55 15.29
C ALA A 226 21.36 22.75 16.58
N GLY A 227 21.98 21.57 16.48
CA GLY A 227 22.29 20.70 17.62
C GLY A 227 21.06 20.02 18.24
N ARG A 228 19.91 20.03 17.57
CA ARG A 228 18.66 19.45 18.06
C ARG A 228 18.48 18.02 17.56
N LYS A 229 17.98 17.14 18.44
CA LYS A 229 17.54 15.78 18.12
C LYS A 229 16.03 15.76 17.89
N LEU A 230 15.56 15.03 16.89
CA LEU A 230 14.14 14.82 16.55
C LEU A 230 13.64 13.41 16.96
#